data_AF-A0A7X8SI92-F1
#
_entry.id   AF-A0A7X8SI92-F1
#
_cell.length_a   1.000
_cell.length_b   1.000
_cell.length_c   1.000
_cell.angle_alpha   90.00
_cell.angle_beta   90.00
_cell.angle_gamma   90.00
#
_symmetry.space_group_name_H-M   'P 1'
#
loop_
_entity.id
_entity.type
_entity.pdbx_description
1 polymer ?
#
loop_
_entity_poly.entity_id
_entity_poly.type
_entity_poly.pdbx_seq_one_letter_code
_entity_poly.pdbx_strand_id
1 'polypeptide(L)'
;MKVYRIEFGQVNDGNDFTWILPDDKEEDFVFTSIDNWSNYTWYNSEVRKVKDDFFHASGAGIIAFDKKVCESDLYTILEMTGEIITVNHELYGDIYIYQCKNYLHVLDLENSKVDRYPFNNEISQVLDYKFHEHRLTSDSIFMIPESNEIFCYQGDNVDLEYDFKAIYEKHNFRGLIFIEV
;
A
#
# COMPACT_ATOMS: atom_id res chain seq x y z
N MET A 1 8.78 -16.82 -9.91
CA MET A 1 7.84 -15.69 -9.80
C MET A 1 8.60 -14.51 -9.19
N LYS A 2 8.20 -13.26 -9.38
CA LYS A 2 8.87 -12.10 -8.78
C LYS A 2 7.96 -11.41 -7.78
N VAL A 3 8.46 -11.14 -6.59
CA VAL A 3 7.74 -10.39 -5.55
C VAL A 3 8.36 -9.00 -5.45
N TYR A 4 7.51 -8.00 -5.29
CA TYR A 4 7.90 -6.61 -5.13
C TYR A 4 7.28 -6.06 -3.85
N ARG A 5 8.08 -5.39 -3.03
CA ARG A 5 7.57 -4.49 -2.02
C ARG A 5 7.08 -3.21 -2.71
N ILE A 6 5.85 -2.80 -2.39
CA ILE A 6 5.27 -1.54 -2.85
C ILE A 6 5.70 -0.46 -1.87
N GLU A 7 6.35 0.57 -2.39
CA GLU A 7 6.62 1.80 -1.64
C GLU A 7 6.06 2.99 -2.41
N PHE A 8 6.01 4.14 -1.76
CA PHE A 8 5.77 5.38 -2.47
C PHE A 8 7.10 5.83 -3.10
N GLY A 9 7.08 6.32 -4.35
CA GLY A 9 8.29 6.80 -5.03
C GLY A 9 8.77 8.20 -4.61
N GLN A 10 9.94 8.32 -3.98
CA GLN A 10 10.57 9.64 -3.81
C GLN A 10 10.98 10.13 -5.18
N VAL A 11 10.35 11.18 -5.71
CA VAL A 11 10.97 11.93 -6.80
C VAL A 11 12.30 12.47 -6.23
N ASN A 12 13.39 12.32 -7.00
CA ASN A 12 14.81 12.38 -6.60
C ASN A 12 15.34 13.63 -5.84
N ASP A 13 14.48 14.52 -5.32
CA ASP A 13 14.88 15.78 -4.67
C ASP A 13 14.64 15.82 -3.15
N GLY A 14 14.43 14.67 -2.50
CA GLY A 14 14.33 14.58 -1.03
C GLY A 14 12.98 15.09 -0.50
N ASN A 15 12.15 14.17 0.00
CA ASN A 15 10.80 14.39 0.56
C ASN A 15 9.69 14.71 -0.44
N ASP A 16 9.60 13.98 -1.55
CA ASP A 16 8.61 14.22 -2.61
C ASP A 16 7.36 13.32 -2.50
N PHE A 17 6.69 13.34 -1.34
CA PHE A 17 5.41 12.65 -1.15
C PHE A 17 4.31 13.58 -0.69
N THR A 18 3.11 13.38 -1.23
CA THR A 18 1.91 14.00 -0.67
C THR A 18 1.40 13.12 0.46
N TRP A 19 1.47 13.65 1.69
CA TRP A 19 0.78 13.08 2.83
C TRP A 19 -0.64 13.59 2.89
N ILE A 20 -1.59 12.67 2.93
CA ILE A 20 -2.97 12.98 3.24
C ILE A 20 -3.19 12.56 4.69
N LEU A 21 -3.46 13.54 5.54
CA LEU A 21 -3.68 13.35 6.98
C LEU A 21 -5.12 13.72 7.36
N PRO A 22 -5.75 12.98 8.30
CA PRO A 22 -7.04 13.38 8.83
C PRO A 22 -6.87 14.64 9.68
N ASP A 23 -7.85 15.54 9.64
CA ASP A 23 -7.89 16.72 10.50
C ASP A 23 -8.28 16.31 11.91
N ASP A 24 -7.28 15.99 12.73
CA ASP A 24 -7.40 16.15 14.16
C ASP A 24 -6.02 16.41 14.80
N LYS A 25 -6.04 17.35 15.74
CA LYS A 25 -4.89 17.93 16.45
C LYS A 25 -4.31 17.00 17.53
N GLU A 26 -4.44 15.69 17.39
CA GLU A 26 -3.99 14.74 18.42
C GLU A 26 -3.08 13.66 17.81
N GLU A 27 -1.87 13.57 18.37
CA GLU A 27 -0.70 12.84 17.87
C GLU A 27 -0.81 11.31 17.94
N ASP A 28 -1.95 10.74 18.32
CA ASP A 28 -2.11 9.30 18.57
C ASP A 28 -3.29 8.70 17.78
N PHE A 29 -3.15 8.60 16.45
CA PHE A 29 -4.13 7.88 15.62
C PHE A 29 -3.85 6.37 15.63
N VAL A 30 -4.62 5.62 16.42
CA VAL A 30 -4.63 4.15 16.38
C VAL A 30 -5.72 3.70 15.41
N PHE A 31 -5.33 3.10 14.28
CA PHE A 31 -6.19 2.62 13.17
C PHE A 31 -7.09 1.40 13.50
N THR A 32 -7.39 1.16 14.77
CA THR A 32 -8.18 0.00 15.20
C THR A 32 -9.63 0.42 15.44
N SER A 33 -10.49 0.07 14.47
CA SER A 33 -11.97 0.14 14.50
C SER A 33 -12.60 1.52 14.70
N ILE A 34 -12.90 2.20 13.58
CA ILE A 34 -13.81 3.36 13.58
C ILE A 34 -14.83 3.16 12.46
N ASP A 35 -16.10 3.00 12.84
CA ASP A 35 -17.21 2.65 11.95
C ASP A 35 -17.69 3.80 11.02
N ASN A 36 -17.08 4.98 11.03
CA ASN A 36 -17.56 6.15 10.26
C ASN A 36 -16.44 7.10 9.82
N TRP A 37 -15.71 6.73 8.77
CA TRP A 37 -14.66 7.56 8.16
C TRP A 37 -15.20 8.72 7.31
N SER A 38 -16.49 8.69 6.93
CA SER A 38 -17.11 9.65 6.01
C SER A 38 -17.17 11.09 6.52
N ASN A 39 -16.82 11.34 7.78
CA ASN A 39 -16.99 12.64 8.43
C ASN A 39 -15.68 13.41 8.65
N TYR A 40 -14.53 12.83 8.32
CA TYR A 40 -13.25 13.53 8.48
C TYR A 40 -12.93 14.37 7.24
N THR A 41 -12.53 15.62 7.48
CA THR A 41 -11.91 16.47 6.46
C THR A 41 -10.42 16.14 6.42
N TRP A 42 -9.85 15.97 5.24
CA TRP A 42 -8.43 15.61 5.07
C TRP A 42 -7.66 16.76 4.42
N TYR A 43 -6.41 16.96 4.86
CA TYR A 43 -5.56 18.07 4.41
C TYR A 43 -4.18 17.58 3.95
N ASN A 44 -3.56 18.36 3.07
CA ASN A 44 -2.15 18.20 2.68
C ASN A 44 -1.25 18.86 3.71
N SER A 45 -0.18 18.17 4.13
CA SER A 45 0.88 18.80 4.93
C SER A 45 1.72 19.79 4.11
N GLU A 46 1.88 19.57 2.79
CA GLU A 46 2.55 20.47 1.86
C GLU A 46 1.86 20.49 0.48
N VAL A 47 1.58 21.68 -0.06
CA VAL A 47 0.93 21.84 -1.38
C VAL A 47 1.99 21.73 -2.49
N ARG A 48 2.05 20.58 -3.18
CA ARG A 48 2.89 20.40 -4.38
C ARG A 48 2.07 20.40 -5.68
N LYS A 49 2.74 20.76 -6.78
CA LYS A 49 2.15 21.03 -8.12
C LYS A 49 1.97 19.78 -9.00
N VAL A 50 2.52 18.62 -8.62
CA VAL A 50 2.45 17.40 -9.44
C VAL A 50 1.34 16.52 -8.89
N LYS A 51 0.31 16.30 -9.72
CA LYS A 51 -0.86 15.49 -9.37
C LYS A 51 -0.55 13.99 -9.52
N ASP A 52 -0.04 13.33 -8.50
CA ASP A 52 0.10 11.87 -8.51
C ASP A 52 -1.26 11.17 -8.52
N ASP A 53 -1.27 9.90 -8.95
CA ASP A 53 -2.49 9.07 -8.95
C ASP A 53 -2.62 8.30 -7.61
N PHE A 54 -1.49 8.05 -6.95
CA PHE A 54 -1.35 7.43 -5.64
C PHE A 54 -0.64 8.36 -4.65
N PHE A 55 -1.07 8.33 -3.39
CA PHE A 55 -0.58 9.19 -2.32
C PHE A 55 -0.34 8.40 -1.04
N HIS A 56 0.58 8.90 -0.21
CA HIS A 56 0.82 8.33 1.10
C HIS A 56 -0.32 8.75 2.04
N ALA A 57 -1.01 7.79 2.64
CA ALA A 57 -1.94 8.01 3.75
C ALA A 57 -1.22 7.70 5.06
N SER A 58 -1.54 8.38 6.17
CA SER A 58 -1.01 7.96 7.47
C SER A 58 -1.38 6.51 7.77
N GLY A 59 -0.47 5.77 8.39
CA GLY A 59 -0.68 4.37 8.79
C GLY A 59 -0.04 3.34 7.86
N ALA A 60 0.36 2.21 8.44
CA ALA A 60 0.98 1.13 7.70
C ALA A 60 -0.07 0.27 6.99
N GLY A 61 0.23 -0.21 5.78
CA GLY A 61 -0.73 -0.97 4.97
C GLY A 61 -1.84 -0.13 4.34
N ILE A 62 -1.69 1.20 4.26
CA ILE A 62 -2.69 2.12 3.74
C ILE A 62 -2.16 2.88 2.53
N ILE A 63 -2.98 2.93 1.46
CA ILE A 63 -2.69 3.65 0.22
C ILE A 63 -3.86 4.60 -0.06
N ALA A 64 -3.58 5.86 -0.37
CA ALA A 64 -4.58 6.77 -0.93
C ALA A 64 -4.43 6.85 -2.46
N PHE A 65 -5.53 7.04 -3.18
CA PHE A 65 -5.51 7.22 -4.64
C PHE A 65 -6.65 8.11 -5.14
N ASP A 66 -6.49 8.64 -6.34
CA ASP A 66 -7.45 9.55 -6.96
C ASP A 66 -8.53 8.83 -7.79
N LYS A 67 -9.51 9.59 -8.26
CA LYS A 67 -10.61 9.09 -9.08
C LYS A 67 -10.18 8.34 -10.35
N LYS A 68 -9.01 8.64 -10.93
CA LYS A 68 -8.53 7.97 -12.14
C LYS A 68 -8.18 6.51 -11.86
N VAL A 69 -7.62 6.21 -10.68
CA VAL A 69 -7.38 4.82 -10.25
C VAL A 69 -8.71 4.12 -9.97
N CYS A 70 -9.67 4.81 -9.34
CA CYS A 70 -11.03 4.29 -9.11
C CYS A 70 -11.77 3.89 -10.40
N GLU A 71 -11.52 4.60 -11.51
CA GLU A 71 -12.15 4.35 -12.81
C GLU A 71 -11.37 3.34 -13.68
N SER A 72 -10.35 2.67 -13.13
CA SER A 72 -9.46 1.75 -13.87
C SER A 72 -9.64 0.28 -13.47
N ASP A 73 -9.09 -0.62 -14.29
CA ASP A 73 -9.04 -2.07 -14.02
C ASP A 73 -8.35 -2.38 -12.68
N LEU A 74 -7.48 -1.49 -12.19
CA LEU A 74 -6.78 -1.64 -10.91
C LEU A 74 -7.72 -1.57 -9.70
N TYR A 75 -8.86 -0.85 -9.84
CA TYR A 75 -9.84 -0.71 -8.77
C TYR A 75 -10.42 -2.06 -8.35
N THR A 76 -10.68 -2.96 -9.31
CA THR A 76 -11.22 -4.30 -9.02
C THR A 76 -10.26 -5.12 -8.17
N ILE A 77 -8.95 -5.06 -8.44
CA ILE A 77 -7.94 -5.74 -7.62
C ILE A 77 -7.93 -5.18 -6.20
N LEU A 78 -7.99 -3.85 -6.05
CA LEU A 78 -8.03 -3.20 -4.75
C LEU A 78 -9.31 -3.57 -3.99
N GLU A 79 -10.47 -3.59 -4.64
CA GLU A 79 -11.75 -3.96 -4.02
C GLU A 79 -11.76 -5.42 -3.54
N MET A 80 -11.12 -6.33 -4.28
CA MET A 80 -11.05 -7.75 -3.90
C MET A 80 -10.11 -8.03 -2.72
N THR A 81 -9.10 -7.19 -2.52
CA THR A 81 -7.98 -7.47 -1.59
C THR A 81 -7.98 -6.60 -0.34
N GLY A 82 -8.93 -5.67 -0.23
CA GLY A 82 -8.98 -4.77 0.92
C GLY A 82 -10.29 -4.00 1.04
N GLU A 83 -10.24 -2.98 1.88
CA GLU A 83 -11.36 -2.08 2.12
C GLU A 83 -11.03 -0.71 1.53
N ILE A 84 -11.99 -0.12 0.83
CA ILE A 84 -11.86 1.20 0.22
C ILE A 84 -12.93 2.12 0.80
N ILE A 85 -12.51 3.28 1.26
CA ILE A 85 -13.39 4.36 1.74
C ILE A 85 -13.16 5.62 0.90
N THR A 86 -14.23 6.35 0.63
CA THR A 86 -14.14 7.66 -0.04
C THR A 86 -14.11 8.77 1.00
N VAL A 87 -13.15 9.68 0.85
CA VAL A 87 -13.00 10.87 1.69
C VAL A 87 -12.97 12.11 0.81
N ASN A 88 -13.55 13.21 1.28
CA ASN A 88 -13.52 14.47 0.56
C ASN A 88 -12.30 15.29 1.01
N HIS A 89 -11.48 15.70 0.05
CA HIS A 89 -10.26 16.47 0.25
C HIS A 89 -10.37 17.84 -0.42
N GLU A 90 -10.02 18.90 0.31
CA GLU A 90 -10.26 20.29 -0.12
C GLU A 90 -9.62 20.64 -1.48
N LEU A 91 -8.44 20.09 -1.78
CA LEU A 91 -7.68 20.40 -3.00
C LEU A 91 -7.90 19.41 -4.15
N TYR A 92 -8.29 18.18 -3.84
CA TYR A 92 -8.31 17.07 -4.81
C TYR A 92 -9.73 16.54 -5.08
N GLY A 93 -10.72 17.02 -4.33
CA GLY A 93 -12.06 16.46 -4.37
C GLY A 93 -12.09 15.10 -3.69
N ASP A 94 -12.77 14.14 -4.30
CA ASP A 94 -12.87 12.80 -3.75
C ASP A 94 -11.54 12.04 -3.88
N ILE A 95 -11.06 11.54 -2.75
CA ILE A 95 -9.90 10.64 -2.63
C ILE A 95 -10.40 9.32 -2.05
N TYR A 96 -9.73 8.23 -2.41
CA TYR A 96 -10.06 6.89 -1.97
C TYR A 96 -8.92 6.37 -1.09
N ILE A 97 -9.23 5.96 0.13
CA ILE A 97 -8.27 5.34 1.05
C ILE A 97 -8.49 3.83 1.00
N TYR A 98 -7.45 3.11 0.61
CA TYR A 98 -7.40 1.65 0.59
C TYR A 98 -6.58 1.13 1.75
N GLN A 99 -7.15 0.19 2.50
CA GLN A 99 -6.44 -0.62 3.47
C GLN A 99 -6.39 -2.06 2.97
N CYS A 100 -5.19 -2.59 2.73
CA CYS A 100 -5.03 -3.98 2.34
C CYS A 100 -5.48 -4.92 3.48
N LYS A 101 -6.32 -5.90 3.16
CA LYS A 101 -6.82 -6.92 4.09
C LYS A 101 -6.41 -8.33 3.69
N ASN A 102 -5.74 -8.49 2.55
CA ASN A 102 -5.24 -9.77 2.08
C ASN A 102 -3.92 -10.13 2.79
N TYR A 103 -4.01 -10.76 3.96
CA TYR A 103 -2.84 -11.22 4.72
C TYR A 103 -2.48 -12.65 4.31
N LEU A 104 -1.22 -12.84 3.88
CA LEU A 104 -0.71 -14.14 3.47
C LEU A 104 0.47 -14.59 4.35
N HIS A 105 0.41 -15.82 4.85
CA HIS A 105 1.50 -16.47 5.59
C HIS A 105 2.55 -17.07 4.64
N VAL A 106 3.13 -16.22 3.80
CA VAL A 106 4.03 -16.61 2.70
C VAL A 106 5.51 -16.44 3.02
N LEU A 107 5.87 -15.70 4.08
CA LEU A 107 7.27 -15.49 4.45
C LEU A 107 7.90 -16.80 4.93
N ASP A 108 9.04 -17.15 4.34
CA ASP A 108 9.90 -18.24 4.77
C ASP A 108 10.88 -17.71 5.82
N LEU A 109 10.47 -17.76 7.08
CA LEU A 109 11.27 -17.25 8.20
C LEU A 109 12.58 -18.03 8.43
N GLU A 110 12.68 -19.27 7.95
CA GLU A 110 13.90 -20.07 8.09
C GLU A 110 14.99 -19.60 7.13
N ASN A 111 14.59 -19.15 5.93
CA ASN A 111 15.49 -18.69 4.88
C ASN A 111 15.59 -17.15 4.78
N SER A 112 14.68 -16.41 5.42
CA SER A 112 14.72 -14.94 5.46
C SER A 112 15.71 -14.42 6.50
N LYS A 113 16.26 -13.23 6.25
CA LYS A 113 17.07 -12.52 7.26
C LYS A 113 16.18 -11.55 8.01
N VAL A 114 16.12 -11.69 9.34
CA VAL A 114 15.32 -10.81 10.20
C VAL A 114 16.16 -10.19 11.30
N ASP A 115 15.80 -8.97 11.68
CA ASP A 115 16.26 -8.33 12.90
C ASP A 115 15.21 -8.52 14.00
N ARG A 116 15.65 -8.69 15.24
CA ARG A 116 14.77 -9.02 16.37
C ARG A 116 15.05 -8.14 17.56
N TYR A 117 13.99 -7.76 18.25
CA TYR A 117 14.11 -7.03 19.49
C TYR A 117 14.85 -7.87 20.55
N PRO A 118 15.90 -7.34 21.20
CA PRO A 118 16.72 -8.11 22.13
C PRO A 118 15.96 -8.65 23.36
N PHE A 119 14.84 -8.01 23.72
CA PHE A 119 14.12 -8.26 24.96
C PHE A 119 13.00 -9.31 24.85
N ASN A 120 12.32 -9.41 23.71
CA ASN A 120 11.21 -10.35 23.50
C ASN A 120 11.40 -11.25 22.27
N ASN A 121 12.48 -11.07 21.50
CA ASN A 121 12.78 -11.83 20.28
C ASN A 121 11.70 -11.71 19.18
N GLU A 122 10.79 -10.73 19.28
CA GLU A 122 9.85 -10.38 18.21
C GLU A 122 10.60 -9.81 17.01
N ILE A 123 10.04 -9.99 15.82
CA ILE A 123 10.62 -9.46 14.58
C ILE A 123 10.46 -7.95 14.61
N SER A 124 11.59 -7.23 14.59
CA SER A 124 11.60 -5.78 14.47
C SER A 124 11.50 -5.34 13.01
N GLN A 125 12.19 -6.04 12.11
CA GLN A 125 12.19 -5.79 10.66
C GLN A 125 12.69 -7.02 9.91
N VAL A 126 12.23 -7.18 8.67
CA VAL A 126 12.79 -8.17 7.72
C VAL A 126 13.84 -7.46 6.86
N LEU A 127 15.04 -8.01 6.80
CA LEU A 127 16.20 -7.42 6.10
C LEU A 127 16.42 -8.04 4.71
N ASP A 128 16.04 -9.30 4.53
CA ASP A 128 16.07 -10.03 3.26
C ASP A 128 14.89 -10.99 3.24
N TYR A 129 14.02 -10.87 2.23
CA TYR A 129 12.79 -11.64 2.15
C TYR A 129 13.03 -12.93 1.36
N LYS A 130 12.45 -14.02 1.86
CA LYS A 130 12.30 -15.27 1.09
C LYS A 130 10.85 -15.71 1.23
N PHE A 131 10.21 -16.04 0.11
CA PHE A 131 8.80 -16.40 0.08
C PHE A 131 8.59 -17.84 -0.33
N HIS A 132 7.65 -18.51 0.33
CA HIS A 132 7.11 -19.78 -0.10
C HIS A 132 6.18 -19.57 -1.30
N GLU A 133 6.72 -19.63 -2.53
CA GLU A 133 5.97 -19.34 -3.76
C GLU A 133 4.64 -20.09 -3.88
N HIS A 134 4.59 -21.35 -3.40
CA HIS A 134 3.38 -22.19 -3.45
C HIS A 134 2.23 -21.72 -2.52
N ARG A 135 2.47 -20.73 -1.64
CA ARG A 135 1.46 -20.15 -0.74
C ARG A 135 0.87 -18.85 -1.27
N LEU A 136 1.41 -18.31 -2.37
CA LEU A 136 0.83 -17.15 -3.03
C LEU A 136 -0.48 -17.55 -3.74
N THR A 137 -1.45 -16.66 -3.74
CA THR A 137 -2.81 -16.93 -4.24
C THR A 137 -2.96 -16.46 -5.69
N SER A 138 -4.17 -16.20 -6.15
CA SER A 138 -4.40 -15.48 -7.41
C SER A 138 -4.38 -13.96 -7.24
N ASP A 139 -4.50 -13.48 -6.00
CA ASP A 139 -4.60 -12.06 -5.69
C ASP A 139 -3.20 -11.44 -5.63
N SER A 140 -2.88 -10.61 -6.63
CA SER A 140 -1.53 -10.14 -6.85
C SER A 140 -1.01 -9.12 -5.84
N ILE A 141 -1.84 -8.63 -4.91
CA ILE A 141 -1.48 -7.67 -3.85
C ILE A 141 -1.82 -8.25 -2.47
N PHE A 142 -0.89 -8.13 -1.52
CA PHE A 142 -1.01 -8.74 -0.20
C PHE A 142 -0.15 -8.05 0.87
N MET A 143 -0.38 -8.39 2.13
CA MET A 143 0.48 -8.08 3.28
C MET A 143 0.96 -9.37 3.94
N ILE A 144 2.04 -9.32 4.70
CA ILE A 144 2.48 -10.44 5.55
C ILE A 144 2.29 -10.10 7.04
N PRO A 145 2.01 -11.06 7.92
CA PRO A 145 1.85 -10.79 9.35
C PRO A 145 3.08 -10.18 10.04
N GLU A 146 4.28 -10.50 9.53
CA GLU A 146 5.55 -10.09 10.11
C GLU A 146 5.95 -8.64 9.77
N SER A 147 5.23 -7.98 8.86
CA SER A 147 5.48 -6.58 8.48
C SER A 147 4.19 -5.90 8.01
N ASN A 148 3.98 -4.65 8.37
CA ASN A 148 2.84 -3.89 7.84
C ASN A 148 3.10 -3.29 6.44
N GLU A 149 3.95 -3.94 5.65
CA GLU A 149 4.28 -3.56 4.28
C GLU A 149 3.32 -4.23 3.29
N ILE A 150 3.09 -3.56 2.16
CA ILE A 150 2.29 -4.08 1.07
C ILE A 150 3.23 -4.64 0.01
N PHE A 151 2.90 -5.83 -0.49
CA PHE A 151 3.62 -6.52 -1.54
C PHE A 151 2.70 -6.75 -2.72
N CYS A 152 3.31 -6.86 -3.90
CA CYS A 152 2.66 -7.50 -5.03
C CYS A 152 3.60 -8.51 -5.69
N TYR A 153 3.07 -9.37 -6.56
CA TYR A 153 3.91 -10.27 -7.34
C TYR A 153 3.47 -10.33 -8.80
N GLN A 154 4.43 -10.67 -9.65
CA GLN A 154 4.29 -10.87 -11.08
C GLN A 154 4.83 -12.26 -11.44
N GLY A 155 4.06 -13.03 -12.20
CA GLY A 155 4.47 -14.38 -12.57
C GLY A 155 3.73 -14.91 -13.80
N ASP A 156 4.33 -15.92 -14.44
CA ASP A 156 3.84 -16.48 -15.71
C ASP A 156 2.45 -17.14 -15.62
N ASN A 157 1.97 -17.41 -14.40
CA ASN A 157 0.66 -18.01 -14.14
C ASN A 157 -0.38 -17.01 -13.60
N VAL A 158 -0.04 -15.72 -13.50
CA VAL A 158 -0.99 -14.67 -13.13
C VAL A 158 -1.62 -14.16 -14.42
N ASP A 159 -2.94 -14.17 -14.49
CA ASP A 159 -3.63 -13.49 -15.59
C ASP A 159 -3.24 -12.01 -15.55
N LEU A 160 -2.84 -11.45 -16.68
CA LEU A 160 -2.43 -10.05 -16.77
C LEU A 160 -3.57 -9.11 -16.36
N GLU A 161 -4.82 -9.58 -16.44
CA GLU A 161 -6.01 -8.86 -15.96
C GLU A 161 -6.09 -8.77 -14.42
N TYR A 162 -5.29 -9.55 -13.69
CA TYR A 162 -5.21 -9.53 -12.22
C TYR A 162 -3.81 -9.20 -11.70
N ASP A 163 -2.85 -8.85 -12.56
CA ASP A 163 -1.51 -8.43 -12.16
C ASP A 163 -1.48 -6.93 -11.82
N PHE A 164 -1.42 -6.62 -10.52
CA PHE A 164 -1.45 -5.26 -10.00
C PHE A 164 -0.38 -4.36 -10.64
N LYS A 165 0.87 -4.86 -10.71
CA LYS A 165 1.99 -4.08 -11.23
C LYS A 165 1.85 -3.87 -12.74
N ALA A 166 1.47 -4.90 -13.49
CA ALA A 166 1.29 -4.79 -14.93
C ALA A 166 0.19 -3.78 -15.29
N ILE A 167 -0.94 -3.79 -14.58
CA ILE A 167 -2.03 -2.83 -14.78
C ILE A 167 -1.58 -1.42 -14.38
N TYR A 168 -0.88 -1.29 -13.25
CA TYR A 168 -0.31 0.00 -12.82
C TYR A 168 0.54 0.64 -13.92
N GLU A 169 1.47 -0.13 -14.50
CA GLU A 169 2.38 0.32 -15.56
C GLU A 169 1.63 0.60 -16.87
N LYS A 170 0.66 -0.25 -17.25
CA LYS A 170 -0.20 -0.08 -18.45
C LYS A 170 -0.93 1.27 -18.43
N HIS A 171 -1.45 1.68 -17.28
CA HIS A 171 -2.17 2.94 -17.12
C HIS A 171 -1.26 4.18 -16.93
N ASN A 172 0.06 3.99 -16.87
CA ASN A 172 1.04 5.02 -16.55
C ASN A 172 0.67 5.79 -15.27
N PHE A 173 0.26 5.05 -14.23
CA PHE A 173 0.01 5.64 -12.92
C PHE A 173 1.33 6.09 -12.27
N ARG A 174 1.21 7.04 -11.34
CA ARG A 174 2.32 7.63 -10.60
C ARG A 174 2.09 7.60 -9.10
N GLY A 175 3.17 7.64 -8.34
CA GLY A 175 3.16 7.69 -6.87
C GLY A 175 3.64 6.42 -6.17
N LEU A 176 3.68 5.26 -6.86
CA LEU A 176 4.20 4.00 -6.33
C LEU A 176 5.51 3.62 -7.01
N ILE A 177 6.38 2.94 -6.27
CA ILE A 177 7.57 2.24 -6.77
C ILE A 177 7.52 0.78 -6.33
N PHE A 178 8.17 -0.07 -7.12
CA PHE A 178 8.18 -1.51 -6.92
C PHE A 178 9.62 -1.98 -6.73
N ILE A 179 9.95 -2.40 -5.51
CA ILE A 179 11.28 -2.89 -5.16
C ILE A 179 11.24 -4.41 -5.14
N GLU A 180 11.99 -5.06 -6.03
CA GLU A 180 12.11 -6.52 -6.04
C GLU A 180 12.77 -6.99 -4.75
N VAL A 181 12.17 -7.98 -4.08
CA VAL A 181 12.57 -8.51 -2.76
C VAL A 181 12.78 -10.03 -2.78
#